data_AF-A0A9P2PZW5-F1
#
_entry.id   AF-A0A9P2PZW5-F1
#
_cell.length_a   1.000
_cell.length_b   1.000
_cell.length_c   1.000
_cell.angle_alpha   90.00
_cell.angle_beta   90.00
_cell.angle_gamma   90.00
#
_symmetry.space_group_name_H-M   'P 1'
#
loop_
_entity.id
_entity.type
_entity.pdbx_description
1 polymer ?
#
loop_
_entity_poly.entity_id
_entity_poly.type
_entity_poly.pdbx_seq_one_letter_code
_entity_poly.pdbx_strand_id
1 'polypeptide(L)' 'GWKAFLWTPPYAWRQIKVTCAAWSSRVRMLRVEFSAEFKQVVN' A
#
# COMPACT_ATOMS: atom_id res chain seq x y z
N GLY A 1 1.00 11.68 -3.52
CA GLY A 1 2.39 11.51 -3.06
C GLY A 1 2.60 10.09 -2.59
N TRP A 2 3.83 9.58 -2.69
CA TRP A 2 4.19 8.23 -2.23
C TRP A 2 4.81 8.27 -0.83
N LYS A 3 4.54 7.26 0.00
CA LYS A 3 5.19 7.08 1.31
C LYS A 3 5.87 5.72 1.38
N ALA A 4 7.10 5.68 1.90
CA ALA A 4 7.86 4.45 2.09
C ALA A 4 7.74 3.96 3.54
N PHE A 5 7.65 2.65 3.72
CA PHE A 5 7.74 2.02 5.04
C PHE A 5 8.34 0.62 4.90
N LEU A 6 8.75 0.06 6.04
CA LEU A 6 9.27 -1.29 6.11
C LEU A 6 8.12 -2.24 6.47
N TRP A 7 7.94 -3.31 5.69
CA TRP A 7 6.84 -4.26 5.83
C TRP A 7 7.36 -5.70 5.89
N THR A 8 6.80 -6.53 6.77
CA THR A 8 7.09 -7.96 6.83
C THR A 8 5.91 -8.73 6.24
N PRO A 9 6.08 -9.37 5.07
CA PRO A 9 5.00 -10.15 4.45
C PRO A 9 4.62 -11.37 5.32
N PRO A 10 3.34 -11.79 5.35
CA PRO A 10 2.87 -12.92 6.15
C PRO A 10 3.58 -14.26 5.86
N TYR A 11 4.16 -14.38 4.67
CA TYR A 11 4.83 -15.59 4.17
C TYR A 11 6.32 -15.38 3.88
N ALA A 12 6.92 -14.28 4.36
CA ALA A 12 8.34 -14.01 4.20
C ALA A 12 8.99 -13.75 5.56
N TRP A 13 10.23 -14.18 5.70
CA TRP A 13 11.00 -14.06 6.94
C TRP A 13 11.82 -12.76 7.00
N ARG A 14 11.90 -12.01 5.89
CA ARG A 14 12.63 -10.73 5.81
C ARG A 14 11.67 -9.57 5.65
N GLN A 15 12.01 -8.46 6.29
CA GLN A 15 11.35 -7.18 6.08
C GLN A 15 11.77 -6.60 4.72
N ILE A 16 10.81 -6.07 3.97
CA ILE A 16 11.01 -5.43 2.68
C ILE A 16 10.62 -3.96 2.75
N LYS A 17 11.30 -3.12 1.96
CA LYS A 17 10.90 -1.72 1.79
C LYS A 17 9.81 -1.67 0.73
N VAL A 18 8.65 -1.13 1.11
CA VAL A 18 7.53 -0.91 0.20
C VAL A 18 7.20 0.57 0.13
N THR A 19 6.72 0.99 -1.03
CA THR A 19 6.16 2.32 -1.27
C THR A 19 4.67 2.18 -1.49
N CYS A 20 3.90 3.03 -0.81
CA CYS A 20 2.47 3.11 -0.95
C CYS A 20 2.09 4.40 -1.66
N ALA A 21 1.24 4.29 -2.67
CA ALA A 21 0.65 5.42 -3.35
C ALA A 21 -0.28 6.19 -2.39
N ALA A 22 -0.63 7.43 -2.76
CA ALA A 22 -1.65 8.14 -2.03
C ALA A 22 -2.97 7.36 -2.07
N TRP A 23 -3.68 7.37 -0.96
CA TRP A 23 -4.97 6.71 -0.85
C TRP A 23 -5.96 7.40 -1.77
N SER A 24 -6.72 6.61 -2.52
CA SER A 24 -7.87 7.09 -3.26
C SER A 24 -9.14 6.61 -2.57
N SER A 25 -10.16 7.46 -2.58
CA SER A 25 -11.49 7.10 -2.13
C SER A 25 -12.47 7.26 -3.29
N ARG A 26 -13.38 6.29 -3.40
CA ARG A 26 -14.50 6.34 -4.34
C ARG A 26 -15.79 6.21 -3.55
N VAL A 27 -16.54 7.29 -3.49
CA VAL A 27 -17.85 7.33 -2.83
C VAL A 27 -18.92 6.93 -3.83
N ARG A 28 -19.78 5.98 -3.44
CA ARG A 28 -21.01 5.60 -4.12
C ARG A 28 -22.19 5.84 -3.17
N MET A 29 -23.41 5.63 -3.67
CA MET A 29 -24.64 5.93 -2.92
C MET A 29 -24.73 5.24 -1.55
N LEU A 30 -24.18 4.02 -1.41
CA LEU A 30 -24.25 3.22 -0.17
C LEU A 30 -22.89 2.68 0.30
N ARG A 31 -21.80 2.98 -0.41
CA ARG A 31 -20.48 2.37 -0.16
C ARG A 31 -19.37 3.36 -0.44
N VAL A 32 -18.34 3.33 0.39
CA VAL A 32 -17.06 3.98 0.13
C VAL A 32 -16.00 2.91 -0.08
N GLU A 33 -15.26 3.02 -1.18
CA GLU A 33 -14.11 2.17 -1.48
C GLU A 33 -12.85 2.98 -1.27
N PHE A 34 -11.95 2.48 -0.43
CA PHE A 34 -10.59 3.01 -0.29
C PHE A 34 -9.64 2.09 -1.04
N SER A 35 -8.71 2.66 -1.79
CA SER A 35 -7.72 1.90 -2.55
C SER A 35 -6.35 2.53 -2.40
N ALA A 36 -5.34 1.68 -2.30
CA ALA A 36 -3.94 2.08 -2.26
C ALA A 36 -3.11 1.03 -2.99
N GLU A 37 -2.20 1.49 -3.84
CA GLU A 37 -1.25 0.62 -4.53
C GLU A 37 0.05 0.53 -3.74
N PHE A 38 0.60 -0.67 -3.61
CA PHE A 38 1.88 -0.93 -2.97
C PHE A 38 2.86 -1.47 -3.99
N LYS A 39 4.05 -0.88 -4.06
CA LYS A 39 5.17 -1.36 -4.88
C LYS A 39 6.36 -1.67 -4.00
N GLN A 40 6.93 -2.85 -4.16
CA GLN A 40 8.19 -3.19 -3.53
C GLN A 40 9.31 -2.34 -4.13
N VAL A 41 10.15 -1.78 -3.27
CA VAL A 41 11.37 -1.11 -3.69
C VAL A 41 12.47 -2.16 -3.77
N VAL A 42 12.86 -2.51 -5.00
CA VAL A 42 14.05 -3.32 -5.26
C VAL A 42 15.19 -2.34 -5.49
N ASN A 43 16.25 -2.47 -4.70
CA ASN A 43 17.44 -1.62 -4.76
C ASN A 43 18.54 -2.33 -5.54
#